data_AF-A0A939ZC00-F1
#
_entry.id   AF-A0A939ZC00-F1
#
_cell.length_a   1.000
_cell.length_b   1.000
_cell.length_c   1.000
_cell.angle_alpha   90.00
_cell.angle_beta   90.00
_cell.angle_gamma   90.00
#
_symmetry.space_group_name_H-M   'P 1'
#
loop_
_entity.id
_entity.type
_entity.pdbx_description
1 polymer ?
#
loop_
_entity_poly.entity_id
_entity_poly.type
_entity_poly.pdbx_seq_one_letter_code
_entity_poly.pdbx_strand_id
1 'polypeptide(L)' 'MVNGTGRRAFDTEGYDIAGKTGSAEYSSNKSLSHAWFTGYAGVTEPEIAITVIVEGGGSGGAVAVPIAKRVFDAYYNK' A
#
# COMPACT_ATOMS: atom_id res chain seq x y z
N MET A 1 4.50 7.37 16.31
CA MET A 1 4.45 5.89 16.21
C MET A 1 3.17 5.49 15.46
N VAL A 2 3.27 5.00 14.23
CA VAL A 2 2.10 4.62 13.40
C VAL A 2 1.83 3.11 13.56
N ASN A 3 0.73 2.72 14.19
CA ASN A 3 0.38 1.31 14.48
C ASN A 3 -0.53 0.67 13.38
N GLY A 4 -0.17 0.85 12.11
CA GLY A 4 -0.94 0.33 10.97
C GLY A 4 -0.32 -0.90 10.30
N THR A 5 -1.14 -1.70 9.60
CA THR A 5 -0.71 -2.88 8.81
C THR A 5 0.25 -2.55 7.66
N GLY A 6 0.31 -1.29 7.21
CA GLY A 6 1.25 -0.82 6.20
C GLY A 6 2.58 -0.29 6.76
N ARG A 7 2.82 -0.38 8.08
CA ARG A 7 3.93 0.31 8.78
C ARG A 7 5.30 0.12 8.14
N ARG A 8 5.62 -1.10 7.65
CA ARG A 8 6.94 -1.38 7.04
C ARG A 8 7.20 -0.63 5.74
N ALA A 9 6.16 -0.11 5.07
CA ALA A 9 6.31 0.70 3.87
C ALA A 9 6.17 2.20 4.12
N PHE A 10 5.81 2.60 5.35
CA PHE A 10 5.63 4.00 5.74
C PHE A 10 6.83 4.55 6.53
N ASP A 11 7.90 3.76 6.64
CA ASP A 11 9.19 4.19 7.18
C ASP A 11 10.09 4.55 5.98
N THR A 12 9.78 5.67 5.33
CA THR A 12 10.43 6.13 4.10
C THR A 12 11.33 7.32 4.40
N GLU A 13 12.62 7.21 4.08
CA GLU A 13 13.55 8.34 4.17
C GLU A 13 13.31 9.32 3.02
N GLY A 14 12.61 10.42 3.30
CA GLY A 14 12.54 11.60 2.43
C GLY A 14 11.16 12.01 1.93
N TYR A 15 10.11 11.26 2.24
CA TYR A 15 8.72 11.65 1.98
C TYR A 15 7.78 10.91 2.94
N ASP A 16 6.59 11.47 3.18
CA ASP A 16 5.57 10.86 4.01
C ASP A 16 4.45 10.25 3.15
N ILE A 17 3.81 9.21 3.67
CA ILE A 17 2.70 8.52 2.99
C ILE A 17 1.60 8.26 4.01
N ALA A 18 0.36 8.53 3.59
CA ALA A 18 -0.83 8.05 4.27
C ALA A 18 -1.57 7.05 3.37
N GLY A 19 -2.06 5.96 3.96
CA GLY A 19 -2.77 4.96 3.18
C GLY A 19 -3.43 3.87 4.00
N LYS A 20 -4.25 3.07 3.33
CA LYS A 20 -5.00 1.96 3.91
C LYS A 20 -4.78 0.69 3.12
N THR A 21 -4.53 -0.40 3.85
CA THR A 21 -4.49 -1.76 3.28
C THR A 21 -5.88 -2.38 3.27
N GLY A 22 -6.14 -3.25 2.31
CA GLY A 22 -7.32 -4.10 2.25
C GLY A 22 -6.99 -5.52 1.80
N SER A 23 -7.88 -6.44 2.12
CA SER A 23 -7.94 -7.77 1.53
C SER A 23 -9.39 -8.00 1.12
N ALA A 24 -9.63 -8.49 -0.09
CA ALA A 24 -10.98 -8.75 -0.59
C ALA A 24 -11.14 -10.23 -0.91
N GLU A 25 -11.91 -10.96 -0.08
CA GLU A 25 -12.27 -12.35 -0.36
C GLU A 25 -13.15 -12.39 -1.62
N TYR A 26 -12.81 -13.26 -2.59
CA TYR A 26 -13.51 -13.35 -3.89
C TYR A 26 -14.09 -14.74 -4.17
N SER A 27 -13.99 -15.65 -3.20
CA SER A 27 -14.42 -17.04 -3.31
C SER A 27 -15.01 -17.50 -1.97
N SER A 28 -15.78 -18.59 -1.98
CA SER A 28 -16.21 -19.29 -0.76
C SER A 28 -15.04 -19.84 0.05
N ASN A 29 -13.88 -20.02 -0.60
CA ASN A 29 -12.64 -20.29 0.11
C ASN A 29 -12.04 -18.99 0.68
N LYS A 30 -12.18 -18.80 2.00
CA LYS A 30 -11.68 -17.62 2.75
C LYS A 30 -10.16 -17.44 2.73
N SER A 31 -9.40 -18.44 2.27
CA SER A 31 -7.96 -18.29 2.07
C SER A 31 -7.62 -17.50 0.80
N LEU A 32 -8.58 -17.30 -0.10
CA LEU A 32 -8.40 -16.60 -1.37
C LEU A 32 -8.88 -15.16 -1.24
N SER A 33 -7.95 -14.21 -1.38
CA SER A 33 -8.26 -12.79 -1.41
C SER A 33 -7.44 -12.04 -2.44
N HIS A 34 -7.95 -10.89 -2.90
CA HIS A 34 -7.17 -9.89 -3.61
C HIS A 34 -6.46 -9.00 -2.61
N ALA A 35 -5.21 -8.64 -2.91
CA ALA A 35 -4.44 -7.72 -2.09
C ALA A 35 -4.70 -6.28 -2.55
N TRP A 36 -5.05 -5.41 -1.61
CA TRP A 36 -5.37 -4.01 -1.88
C TRP A 36 -4.48 -3.04 -1.09
N PHE A 37 -4.14 -1.94 -1.74
CA PHE A 37 -3.62 -0.74 -1.11
C PHE A 37 -4.17 0.50 -1.83
N THR A 38 -4.53 1.52 -1.06
CA THR A 38 -4.76 2.86 -1.58
C THR A 38 -4.11 3.87 -0.64
N GLY A 39 -3.44 4.88 -1.19
CA GLY A 39 -2.75 5.89 -0.41
C GLY A 39 -2.18 7.02 -1.26
N TYR A 40 -1.67 8.03 -0.59
CA TYR A 40 -1.07 9.22 -1.21
C TYR A 40 0.18 9.65 -0.44
N ALA A 41 1.09 10.35 -1.14
CA ALA A 41 2.31 10.92 -0.59
C ALA A 41 2.26 12.46 -0.57
N GLY A 42 3.03 13.08 0.34
CA GLY A 42 2.96 14.50 0.64
C GLY A 42 1.77 14.80 1.54
N VAL A 43 1.77 14.33 2.79
CA VAL A 43 0.56 14.39 3.66
C VAL A 43 0.10 15.82 3.88
N THR A 44 1.02 16.78 3.95
CA THR A 44 0.72 18.21 4.09
C THR A 44 0.35 18.89 2.77
N GLU A 45 0.93 18.45 1.66
CA GLU A 45 0.69 18.96 0.31
C GLU A 45 0.68 17.78 -0.67
N PRO A 46 -0.49 17.16 -0.94
CA PRO A 46 -0.56 15.90 -1.68
C PRO A 46 -0.10 16.04 -3.13
N GLU A 47 0.86 15.21 -3.54
CA GLU A 47 1.48 15.29 -4.88
C GLU A 47 1.09 14.11 -5.77
N ILE A 48 0.93 12.92 -5.19
CA ILE A 48 0.65 11.68 -5.93
C ILE A 48 -0.21 10.73 -5.10
N ALA A 49 -1.22 10.14 -5.74
CA ALA A 49 -2.06 9.08 -5.18
C ALA A 49 -1.92 7.78 -5.98
N ILE A 50 -1.87 6.65 -5.29
CA ILE A 50 -1.67 5.33 -5.87
C ILE A 50 -2.68 4.35 -5.30
N THR A 51 -3.30 3.57 -6.18
CA THR A 51 -4.09 2.38 -5.82
C THR A 51 -3.50 1.14 -6.49
N VAL A 52 -3.28 0.10 -5.69
CA VAL A 52 -2.76 -1.20 -6.16
C VAL A 52 -3.77 -2.28 -5.84
N ILE A 53 -4.06 -3.10 -6.86
CA ILE A 53 -4.85 -4.32 -6.77
C ILE A 53 -4.00 -5.45 -7.30
N VAL A 54 -3.85 -6.52 -6.53
CA VAL A 54 -3.26 -7.77 -7.01
C VAL A 54 -4.30 -8.87 -6.89
N GLU A 55 -4.80 -9.32 -8.04
CA GLU A 55 -5.72 -10.44 -8.12
C GLU A 55 -5.07 -11.71 -7.56
N GLY A 56 -5.83 -12.50 -6.80
CA GLY A 56 -5.31 -13.63 -6.04
C GLY A 56 -4.14 -13.35 -5.07
N GLY A 57 -3.76 -12.08 -4.84
CA GLY A 57 -2.53 -11.71 -4.13
C GLY A 57 -2.57 -11.84 -2.60
N GLY A 58 -3.70 -12.23 -2.02
CA GLY A 58 -3.84 -12.41 -0.58
C GLY A 58 -3.87 -11.08 0.18
N SER A 59 -2.91 -10.88 1.09
CA SER A 59 -2.91 -9.74 2.04
C SER A 59 -2.39 -8.45 1.43
N GLY A 60 -3.18 -7.37 1.52
CA GLY A 60 -2.80 -6.02 1.07
C GLY A 60 -1.49 -5.52 1.69
N GLY A 61 -1.28 -5.75 2.99
CA GLY A 61 -0.08 -5.31 3.69
C GLY A 61 1.20 -6.05 3.27
N ALA A 62 1.08 -7.31 2.84
CA ALA A 62 2.22 -8.14 2.44
C ALA A 62 2.57 -8.00 0.95
N VAL A 63 1.58 -7.69 0.10
CA VAL A 63 1.73 -7.73 -1.36
C VAL A 63 1.51 -6.37 -2.02
N ALA A 64 0.36 -5.73 -1.80
CA ALA A 64 0.02 -4.47 -2.47
C ALA A 64 0.87 -3.29 -1.95
N VAL A 65 1.17 -3.27 -0.66
CA VAL A 65 1.97 -2.23 -0.01
C VAL A 65 3.41 -2.15 -0.53
N PRO A 66 4.19 -3.25 -0.64
CA PRO A 66 5.53 -3.20 -1.26
C PRO A 66 5.54 -2.73 -2.72
N ILE A 67 4.49 -3.03 -3.48
CA ILE A 67 4.36 -2.55 -4.87
C ILE A 67 4.15 -1.04 -4.89
N ALA A 68 3.23 -0.53 -4.08
CA ALA A 68 3.01 0.91 -3.97
C ALA A 68 4.28 1.66 -3.54
N LYS A 69 5.04 1.11 -2.58
CA LYS A 69 6.33 1.69 -2.16
C LYS A 69 7.29 1.87 -3.33
N ARG A 70 7.46 0.87 -4.20
CA ARG A 70 8.36 0.98 -5.37
C ARG A 70 7.96 2.09 -6.34
N VAL A 71 6.65 2.34 -6.49
CA VAL A 71 6.17 3.43 -7.35
C VAL A 71 6.40 4.79 -6.70
N PHE A 72 6.16 4.92 -5.39
CA PHE A 72 6.50 6.14 -4.67
C PHE A 72 8.02 6.41 -4.66
N ASP A 73 8.84 5.39 -4.42
CA ASP A 73 10.31 5.49 -4.47
C ASP A 73 10.74 6.00 -5.85
N ALA A 74 10.20 5.44 -6.94
CA ALA A 74 10.48 5.89 -8.29
C ALA A 74 10.04 7.34 -8.55
N TYR A 75 8.90 7.78 -8.01
CA TYR A 75 8.43 9.16 -8.13
C TYR A 75 9.36 10.16 -7.43
N TYR A 76 9.85 9.81 -6.23
CA TYR A 76 10.75 10.64 -5.44
C TYR A 76 12.25 10.41 -5.74
N ASN A 77 12.59 9.64 -6.78
CA ASN A 77 13.95 9.25 -7.16
C ASN A 77 14.75 8.59 -6.00
N LYS A 78 14.18 7.53 -5.43
CA LYS A 78 14.74 6.72 -4.33
C LYS A 78 14.99 5.26 -4.71
#